data_AF-A0A1B7X8C1-F1
#
_entry.id   AF-A0A1B7X8C1-F1
#
_cell.length_a   1.000
_cell.length_b   1.000
_cell.length_c   1.000
_cell.angle_alpha   90.00
_cell.angle_beta   90.00
_cell.angle_gamma   90.00
#
_symmetry.space_group_name_H-M   'P 1'
#
loop_
_entity.id
_entity.type
_entity.pdbx_description
1 polymer ?
#
loop_
_entity_poly.entity_id
_entity_poly.type
_entity_poly.pdbx_seq_one_letter_code
_entity_poly.pdbx_strand_id
1 'polypeptide(L)'
;MGSVTALGIQDSVLDLETQIAYHLQGNHYPPVPLSMVQPCIDAIDAYYDEDYERFIAMPEGVFYKGMSHAPARAVIEQHHLSFWLPEGE
;
A
#
# COMPACT_ATOMS: atom_id res chain seq x y z
N MET A 1 -20.51 12.46 -11.01
CA MET A 1 -19.61 11.62 -10.20
C MET A 1 -20.39 10.41 -9.74
N GLY A 2 -20.21 9.24 -10.38
CA GLY A 2 -21.01 8.05 -10.03
C GLY A 2 -20.98 6.89 -11.04
N SER A 3 -20.22 6.99 -12.13
CA SER A 3 -20.12 5.90 -13.13
C SER A 3 -18.90 4.99 -12.95
N VAL A 4 -17.86 5.42 -12.21
CA VAL A 4 -16.66 4.60 -11.96
C VAL A 4 -16.89 3.62 -10.79
N THR A 5 -17.80 3.95 -9.87
CA THR A 5 -18.13 3.13 -8.69
C THR A 5 -19.08 1.96 -8.97
N ALA A 6 -19.85 1.99 -10.06
CA ALA A 6 -20.93 1.02 -10.27
C ALA A 6 -20.49 -0.26 -11.03
N LEU A 7 -19.48 -0.19 -11.89
CA LEU A 7 -19.05 -1.32 -12.74
C LEU A 7 -18.01 -2.24 -12.06
N GLY A 8 -17.24 -1.75 -11.08
CA GLY A 8 -16.23 -2.54 -10.37
C GLY A 8 -16.76 -3.40 -9.23
N ILE A 9 -18.03 -3.24 -8.83
CA ILE A 9 -18.64 -3.95 -7.69
C ILE A 9 -19.36 -5.24 -8.14
N GLN A 10 -19.57 -5.45 -9.43
CA GLN A 10 -20.51 -6.44 -9.92
C GLN A 10 -19.95 -7.87 -10.02
N ASP A 11 -18.64 -8.10 -9.84
CA ASP A 11 -18.07 -9.47 -9.99
C ASP A 11 -16.90 -9.85 -9.06
N SER A 12 -16.40 -8.95 -8.22
CA SER A 12 -15.46 -9.30 -7.13
C SER A 12 -15.30 -8.11 -6.19
N VAL A 13 -15.12 -8.39 -4.89
CA VAL A 13 -14.63 -7.42 -3.91
C VAL A 13 -13.39 -6.75 -4.52
N LEU A 14 -13.36 -5.41 -4.59
CA LEU A 14 -12.35 -4.58 -5.31
C LEU A 14 -10.94 -5.20 -5.40
N ASP A 15 -10.23 -5.03 -6.52
CA ASP A 15 -8.84 -5.49 -6.63
C ASP A 15 -7.91 -4.81 -5.59
N LEU A 16 -6.77 -5.46 -5.29
CA LEU A 16 -5.86 -5.02 -4.24
C LEU A 16 -5.37 -3.58 -4.48
N GLU A 17 -5.04 -3.24 -5.72
CA GLU A 17 -4.61 -1.88 -6.09
C GLU A 17 -5.67 -0.83 -5.72
N THR A 18 -6.95 -1.07 -6.05
CA THR A 18 -8.04 -0.16 -5.71
C THR A 18 -8.28 -0.09 -4.20
N GLN A 19 -8.18 -1.23 -3.49
CA GLN A 19 -8.31 -1.25 -2.04
C GLN A 19 -7.25 -0.37 -1.36
N ILE A 20 -5.98 -0.52 -1.76
CA ILE A 20 -4.86 0.26 -1.23
C ILE A 20 -5.03 1.74 -1.58
N ALA A 21 -5.39 2.07 -2.84
CA ALA A 21 -5.63 3.44 -3.24
C ALA A 21 -6.68 4.14 -2.36
N TYR A 22 -7.81 3.49 -2.09
CA TYR A 22 -8.83 4.03 -1.19
C TYR A 22 -8.33 4.17 0.25
N HIS A 23 -7.55 3.22 0.76
CA HIS A 23 -6.98 3.28 2.10
C HIS A 23 -6.00 4.45 2.27
N LEU A 24 -5.09 4.63 1.31
CA LEU A 24 -4.10 5.70 1.33
C LEU A 24 -4.74 7.09 1.27
N GLN A 25 -5.82 7.23 0.50
CA GLN A 25 -6.53 8.51 0.36
C GLN A 25 -7.55 8.77 1.47
N GLY A 26 -8.21 7.74 1.97
CA GLY A 26 -9.34 7.85 2.89
C GLY A 26 -8.99 7.71 4.37
N ASN A 27 -7.95 6.95 4.71
CA ASN A 27 -7.65 6.58 6.10
C ASN A 27 -6.39 7.27 6.66
N HIS A 28 -5.74 8.15 5.90
CA HIS A 28 -4.54 8.88 6.31
C HIS A 28 -4.77 10.40 6.32
N TYR A 29 -4.15 11.09 7.29
CA TYR A 29 -4.14 12.55 7.35
C TYR A 29 -2.71 13.09 7.59
N PRO A 30 -2.10 13.81 6.62
CA PRO A 30 -2.63 14.10 5.28
C PRO A 30 -2.76 12.82 4.43
N PRO A 31 -3.60 12.83 3.37
CA PRO A 31 -3.72 11.71 2.44
C PRO A 31 -2.37 11.31 1.85
N VAL A 32 -2.09 10.01 1.77
CA VAL A 32 -0.85 9.51 1.19
C VAL A 32 -0.96 9.51 -0.34
N PRO A 33 0.06 10.00 -1.09
CA PRO A 33 0.02 10.03 -2.55
C PRO A 33 -0.26 8.66 -3.18
N LEU A 34 -1.08 8.63 -4.24
CA LEU A 34 -1.38 7.39 -4.98
C LEU A 34 -0.16 6.74 -5.63
N SER A 35 0.94 7.49 -5.82
CA SER A 35 2.21 6.90 -6.24
C SER A 35 2.78 5.89 -5.23
N MET A 36 2.30 5.90 -3.98
CA MET A 36 2.68 4.91 -2.96
C MET A 36 1.93 3.58 -3.06
N VAL A 37 0.93 3.44 -3.94
CA VAL A 37 0.17 2.19 -4.09
C VAL A 37 1.09 1.02 -4.43
N GLN A 38 1.93 1.16 -5.47
CA GLN A 38 2.85 0.09 -5.86
C GLN A 38 3.87 -0.26 -4.76
N PRO A 39 4.56 0.71 -4.11
CA PRO A 39 5.40 0.42 -2.94
C PRO A 39 4.69 -0.33 -1.81
N CYS A 40 3.40 -0.05 -1.57
CA CYS A 40 2.62 -0.76 -0.57
C CYS A 40 2.34 -2.21 -0.97
N ILE A 41 2.01 -2.46 -2.25
CA ILE A 41 1.86 -3.82 -2.80
C ILE A 41 3.18 -4.59 -2.70
N ASP A 42 4.29 -3.98 -3.13
CA ASP A 42 5.61 -4.60 -3.08
C ASP A 42 6.03 -4.97 -1.63
N ALA A 43 5.62 -4.14 -0.66
CA ALA A 43 5.87 -4.41 0.76
C ALA A 43 5.00 -5.57 1.31
N ILE A 44 3.75 -5.68 0.86
CA ILE A 44 2.88 -6.82 1.19
C ILE A 44 3.45 -8.11 0.59
N ASP A 45 3.88 -8.09 -0.68
CA ASP A 45 4.53 -9.24 -1.31
C ASP A 45 5.81 -9.64 -0.56
N ALA A 46 6.64 -8.67 -0.17
CA ALA A 46 7.83 -8.91 0.65
C ALA A 46 7.51 -9.53 2.01
N TYR A 47 6.37 -9.18 2.62
CA TYR A 47 5.92 -9.81 3.86
C TYR A 47 5.58 -11.29 3.65
N TYR A 48 4.83 -11.62 2.59
CA TYR A 48 4.50 -13.01 2.26
C TYR A 48 5.73 -13.84 1.88
N ASP A 49 6.78 -13.21 1.35
CA ASP A 49 8.08 -13.81 1.09
C ASP A 49 8.98 -13.93 2.34
N GLU A 50 8.50 -13.53 3.52
CA GLU A 50 9.28 -13.43 4.78
C GLU A 50 10.54 -12.53 4.66
N ASP A 51 10.58 -11.65 3.66
CA ASP A 51 11.68 -10.72 3.35
C ASP A 51 11.36 -9.31 3.85
N TYR A 52 11.22 -9.17 5.16
CA TYR A 52 10.79 -7.92 5.81
C TYR A 52 11.77 -6.75 5.64
N GLU A 53 13.02 -7.04 5.30
CA GLU A 53 14.06 -6.04 5.04
C GLU A 53 14.21 -5.72 3.54
N ARG A 54 13.38 -6.27 2.65
CA ARG A 54 13.40 -5.95 1.22
C ARG A 54 13.38 -4.44 1.01
N PHE A 55 14.33 -3.94 0.23
CA PHE A 55 14.44 -2.51 -0.07
C PHE A 55 13.43 -2.16 -1.17
N ILE A 56 12.32 -1.55 -0.75
CA ILE A 56 11.27 -1.07 -1.64
C ILE A 56 11.66 0.31 -2.16
N ALA A 57 11.59 0.51 -3.48
CA ALA A 57 11.86 1.80 -4.09
C ALA A 57 10.73 2.80 -3.79
N MET A 58 11.10 4.02 -3.38
CA MET A 58 10.15 5.10 -3.15
C MET A 58 9.89 5.86 -4.46
N PRO A 59 8.66 6.37 -4.66
CA PRO A 59 8.35 7.23 -5.79
C PRO A 59 9.18 8.51 -5.80
N GLU A 60 9.29 9.14 -6.96
CA GLU A 60 9.97 10.42 -7.09
C GLU A 60 9.42 11.46 -6.10
N GLY A 61 10.32 12.13 -5.38
CA GLY A 61 9.97 13.12 -4.36
C GLY A 61 9.51 12.55 -3.01
N VAL A 62 9.40 11.23 -2.87
CA VAL A 62 9.10 10.57 -1.59
C VAL A 62 10.39 9.95 -1.03
N PHE A 63 10.63 10.16 0.26
CA PHE A 63 11.85 9.70 0.92
C PHE A 63 11.55 9.06 2.26
N TYR A 64 12.20 7.93 2.52
CA TYR A 64 12.27 7.33 3.85
C TYR A 64 13.59 7.72 4.50
N LYS A 65 13.54 8.59 5.52
CA LYS A 65 14.73 9.08 6.23
C LYS A 65 15.82 9.65 5.29
N GLY A 66 15.40 10.32 4.21
CA GLY A 66 16.29 10.89 3.20
C GLY A 66 16.78 9.90 2.13
N MET A 67 16.35 8.63 2.18
CA MET A 67 16.68 7.62 1.19
C MET A 67 15.54 7.43 0.19
N SER A 68 15.89 7.10 -1.05
CA SER A 68 14.94 6.74 -2.12
C SER A 68 14.39 5.31 -1.98
N HIS A 69 14.71 4.62 -0.88
CA HIS A 69 14.25 3.26 -0.60
C HIS A 69 13.90 3.13 0.88
N ALA A 70 12.97 2.24 1.19
CA ALA A 70 12.56 1.90 2.55
C ALA A 70 12.50 0.38 2.72
N PRO A 71 12.83 -0.18 3.90
CA PRO A 71 12.61 -1.60 4.16
C PRO A 71 11.11 -1.91 4.18
N ALA A 72 10.70 -3.08 3.66
CA ALA A 72 9.30 -3.47 3.54
C ALA A 72 8.51 -3.33 4.85
N ARG A 73 9.07 -3.77 5.99
CA ARG A 73 8.44 -3.59 7.31
C ARG A 73 8.11 -2.14 7.64
N ALA A 74 8.94 -1.18 7.22
CA ALA A 74 8.69 0.22 7.49
C ALA A 74 7.58 0.77 6.60
N VAL A 75 7.49 0.30 5.35
CA VAL A 75 6.36 0.64 4.46
C VAL A 75 5.05 0.11 5.05
N ILE A 76 5.03 -1.15 5.51
CA ILE A 76 3.87 -1.78 6.16
C ILE A 76 3.40 -1.00 7.39
N GLU A 77 4.34 -0.70 8.30
CA GLU A 77 4.04 0.00 9.55
C GLU A 77 3.53 1.43 9.29
N GLN A 78 4.21 2.18 8.41
CA GLN A 78 3.90 3.58 8.15
C GLN A 78 2.58 3.79 7.40
N HIS A 79 2.16 2.81 6.59
CA HIS A 79 0.94 2.88 5.78
C HIS A 79 -0.18 2.00 6.33
N HIS A 80 -0.03 1.48 7.56
CA HIS A 80 -1.04 0.68 8.25
C HIS A 80 -1.55 -0.52 7.45
N LEU A 81 -0.64 -1.23 6.76
CA LEU A 81 -0.99 -2.31 5.82
C LEU A 81 -1.33 -3.65 6.49
N SER A 82 -1.35 -3.71 7.82
CA SER A 82 -1.60 -4.95 8.57
C SER A 82 -2.94 -5.61 8.24
N PHE A 83 -3.92 -4.86 7.72
CA PHE A 83 -5.22 -5.39 7.31
C PHE A 83 -5.12 -6.39 6.13
N TRP A 84 -4.07 -6.29 5.31
CA TRP A 84 -3.82 -7.20 4.19
C TRP A 84 -2.83 -8.31 4.52
N LEU A 85 -2.39 -8.41 5.77
CA LEU A 85 -1.43 -9.42 6.23
C LEU A 85 -2.18 -10.47 7.06
N PRO A 86 -1.69 -11.72 7.14
CA PRO A 86 -2.23 -12.69 8.08
C PRO A 86 -2.16 -12.12 9.50
N GLU A 87 -3.25 -12.29 10.27
CA GLU A 87 -3.20 -12.04 11.71
C GLU A 87 -2.14 -12.96 12.30
N GLY A 88 -1.09 -12.40 12.89
CA GLY A 88 -0.12 -13.19 13.64
C GLY A 88 -0.84 -13.94 14.76
N GLU A 89 -0.66 -15.26 14.83
CA GLU A 89 -1.17 -16.13 15.90
C GLU A 89 -0.62 -15.76 17.29
#